data_AF-F5XIF5-F1
#
_entry.id   AF-F5XIF5-F1
#
_cell.length_a   1.000
_cell.length_b   1.000
_cell.length_c   1.000
_cell.angle_alpha   90.00
_cell.angle_beta   90.00
_cell.angle_gamma   90.00
#
_symmetry.space_group_name_H-M   'P 1'
#
loop_
_entity.id
_entity.type
_entity.pdbx_description
1 polymer ?
#
loop_
_entity_poly.entity_id
_entity_poly.type
_entity_poly.pdbx_seq_one_letter_code
_entity_poly.pdbx_strand_id
1 'polypeptide(L)'
;MHDIAGLTPFGSIATGWLVLAGAVLLFGSLAAWQSREGRVGVLLFGVTVALLLTTPSWFLHYAALSAAPTALVLGAAAGWLSVRIRRPITAIIAGTVAIGLIAAYGSLVLARPFGRPFPAAQLQPAVAVSKTCVTTDDPISLIELDVLRRNLRRNCPLMVDLGGYNYALQVGTPRFHSRAKSPKWQNLALDYLTSGDTTVLGIRFRQGYGYSRTTAARVRSWPVVARADGLAVRRPIPMDLNR
;
A
#
# COMPACT_ATOMS: atom_id res chain seq x y z
N MET A 1 -15.75 12.71 -2.81
CA MET A 1 -15.80 11.25 -3.04
C MET A 1 -15.90 11.08 -4.54
N HIS A 2 -14.79 11.01 -5.28
CA HIS A 2 -14.85 10.80 -6.75
C HIS A 2 -13.84 9.78 -7.26
N ASP A 3 -13.19 9.01 -6.38
CA ASP A 3 -12.22 8.00 -6.79
C ASP A 3 -12.60 6.64 -6.21
N ILE A 4 -13.61 6.01 -6.81
CA ILE A 4 -14.11 4.68 -6.37
C ILE A 4 -13.10 3.59 -6.73
N ALA A 5 -12.30 3.78 -7.78
CA ALA A 5 -11.37 2.78 -8.30
C ALA A 5 -9.89 3.09 -8.05
N GLY A 6 -9.54 4.26 -7.47
CA GLY A 6 -8.15 4.69 -7.31
C GLY A 6 -7.48 5.09 -8.62
N LEU A 7 -8.27 5.45 -9.64
CA LEU A 7 -7.82 5.73 -11.00
C LEU A 7 -7.56 7.22 -11.24
N THR A 8 -7.95 8.09 -10.31
CA THR A 8 -7.78 9.55 -10.43
C THR A 8 -6.33 10.01 -10.66
N PRO A 9 -5.28 9.34 -10.13
CA PRO A 9 -3.90 9.72 -10.42
C PRO A 9 -3.46 9.53 -11.88
N PHE A 10 -4.20 8.76 -12.69
CA PHE A 10 -3.73 8.33 -14.01
C PHE A 10 -4.28 9.16 -15.19
N GLY A 11 -5.24 10.07 -14.95
CA GLY A 11 -5.75 11.03 -15.95
C GLY A 11 -6.42 10.39 -17.20
N SER A 12 -6.67 11.17 -18.25
CA SER A 12 -7.34 10.72 -19.49
C SER A 12 -6.52 9.73 -20.32
N ILE A 13 -5.18 9.77 -20.19
CA ILE A 13 -4.27 8.79 -20.81
C ILE A 13 -4.57 7.38 -20.27
N ALA A 14 -5.00 7.24 -19.01
CA ALA A 14 -5.38 5.98 -18.42
C ALA A 14 -6.58 5.32 -19.11
N THR A 15 -7.54 6.11 -19.58
CA THR A 15 -8.78 5.58 -20.15
C THR A 15 -8.52 4.78 -21.43
N GLY A 16 -7.65 5.29 -22.31
CA GLY A 16 -7.27 4.58 -23.53
C GLY A 16 -6.54 3.25 -23.25
N TRP A 17 -5.59 3.27 -22.32
CA TRP A 17 -4.87 2.06 -21.91
C TRP A 17 -5.76 1.04 -21.20
N LEU A 18 -6.72 1.50 -20.38
CA LEU A 18 -7.69 0.64 -19.71
C LEU A 18 -8.64 -0.02 -20.71
N VAL A 19 -9.12 0.73 -21.71
CA VAL A 19 -9.96 0.19 -22.79
C VAL A 19 -9.18 -0.85 -23.60
N LEU A 20 -7.92 -0.55 -23.96
CA LEU A 20 -7.07 -1.49 -24.67
C LEU A 20 -6.82 -2.77 -23.85
N ALA A 21 -6.47 -2.64 -22.57
CA ALA A 21 -6.26 -3.78 -21.67
C ALA A 21 -7.54 -4.62 -21.53
N GLY A 22 -8.68 -3.96 -21.35
CA GLY A 22 -9.99 -4.61 -21.30
C GLY A 22 -10.32 -5.37 -22.59
N ALA A 23 -10.06 -4.78 -23.75
CA ALA A 23 -10.25 -5.42 -25.05
C ALA A 23 -9.34 -6.64 -25.22
N VAL A 24 -8.05 -6.53 -24.90
CA VAL A 24 -7.09 -7.64 -24.95
C VAL A 24 -7.54 -8.78 -24.05
N LEU A 25 -7.99 -8.49 -22.83
CA LEU A 25 -8.48 -9.50 -21.90
C LEU A 25 -9.79 -10.14 -22.37
N LEU A 26 -10.69 -9.37 -22.97
CA LEU A 26 -11.94 -9.89 -23.54
C LEU A 26 -11.65 -10.85 -24.70
N PHE A 27 -10.91 -10.40 -25.72
CA PHE A 27 -10.55 -11.24 -26.87
C PHE A 27 -9.68 -12.43 -26.47
N GLY A 28 -8.75 -12.23 -25.53
CA GLY A 28 -7.95 -13.31 -24.94
C GLY A 28 -8.83 -14.34 -24.23
N SER A 29 -9.82 -13.91 -23.47
CA SER A 29 -10.79 -14.81 -22.81
C SER A 29 -11.60 -15.61 -23.83
N LEU A 30 -12.09 -14.96 -24.89
CA LEU A 30 -12.83 -15.62 -25.98
C LEU A 30 -11.98 -16.68 -26.71
N ALA A 31 -10.70 -16.39 -26.94
CA ALA A 31 -9.76 -17.33 -27.54
C ALA A 31 -9.40 -18.48 -26.58
N ALA A 32 -9.11 -18.18 -25.31
CA ALA A 32 -8.79 -19.16 -24.28
C ALA A 32 -9.95 -20.13 -24.04
N TRP A 33 -11.19 -19.65 -24.09
CA TRP A 33 -12.42 -20.44 -23.90
C TRP A 33 -12.58 -21.60 -24.89
N GLN A 34 -11.88 -21.53 -26.02
CA GLN A 34 -11.91 -22.57 -27.05
C GLN A 34 -11.13 -23.83 -26.63
N SER A 35 -10.23 -23.73 -25.65
CA SER A 35 -9.48 -24.85 -25.09
C SER A 35 -10.10 -25.34 -23.77
N ARG A 36 -9.94 -26.62 -23.42
CA ARG A 36 -10.49 -27.15 -22.15
C ARG A 36 -9.73 -26.55 -20.96
N GLU A 37 -8.43 -26.42 -21.11
CA GLU A 37 -7.50 -25.88 -20.13
C GLU A 37 -7.74 -24.37 -19.91
N GLY A 38 -7.96 -23.62 -20.99
CA GLY A 38 -8.21 -22.17 -20.93
C GLY A 38 -9.53 -21.79 -20.27
N ARG A 39 -10.58 -22.63 -20.35
CA ARG A 39 -11.86 -22.38 -19.66
C ARG A 39 -11.68 -22.25 -18.15
N VAL A 40 -10.82 -23.06 -17.54
CA VAL A 40 -10.52 -22.98 -16.10
C VAL A 40 -9.89 -21.63 -15.77
N GLY A 41 -8.94 -21.18 -16.60
CA GLY A 41 -8.30 -19.87 -16.45
C GLY A 41 -9.31 -18.71 -16.56
N VAL A 42 -10.22 -18.76 -17.53
CA VAL A 42 -11.25 -17.73 -17.71
C VAL A 42 -12.25 -17.73 -16.55
N LEU A 43 -12.69 -18.90 -16.07
CA LEU A 43 -13.59 -19.00 -14.92
C LEU A 43 -12.91 -18.46 -13.65
N LEU A 44 -11.67 -18.85 -13.39
CA LEU A 44 -10.91 -18.35 -12.26
C LEU A 44 -10.72 -16.83 -12.35
N PHE A 45 -10.40 -16.29 -13.53
CA PHE A 45 -10.30 -14.85 -13.75
C PHE A 45 -11.63 -14.15 -13.47
N GLY A 46 -12.74 -14.69 -14.01
CA GLY A 46 -14.09 -14.16 -13.77
C GLY A 46 -14.47 -14.15 -12.29
N VAL A 47 -14.23 -15.24 -11.56
CA VAL A 47 -14.48 -15.32 -10.12
C VAL A 47 -13.62 -14.33 -9.35
N THR A 48 -12.33 -14.20 -9.70
CA THR A 48 -11.41 -13.27 -9.03
C THR A 48 -11.84 -11.83 -9.25
N VAL A 49 -12.22 -11.47 -10.48
CA VAL A 49 -12.76 -10.14 -10.80
C VAL A 49 -14.09 -9.90 -10.07
N ALA A 50 -14.99 -10.88 -10.04
CA ALA A 50 -16.26 -10.76 -9.31
C ALA A 50 -16.05 -10.57 -7.80
N LEU A 51 -15.10 -11.30 -7.20
CA LEU A 51 -14.70 -11.12 -5.81
C LEU A 51 -14.17 -9.70 -5.59
N LEU A 52 -13.28 -9.23 -6.45
CA LEU A 52 -12.71 -7.89 -6.43
C LEU A 52 -13.78 -6.79 -6.51
N LEU A 53 -14.79 -6.96 -7.38
CA LEU A 53 -15.90 -6.02 -7.54
C LEU A 53 -16.91 -6.06 -6.38
N THR A 54 -17.05 -7.20 -5.71
CA THR A 54 -17.96 -7.36 -4.56
C THR A 54 -17.29 -7.06 -3.22
N THR A 55 -15.96 -6.90 -3.18
CA THR A 55 -15.23 -6.59 -1.95
C THR A 55 -15.54 -5.16 -1.51
N PRO A 56 -16.09 -4.95 -0.29
CA PRO A 56 -16.51 -3.61 0.18
C PRO A 56 -15.33 -2.65 0.39
N SER A 57 -14.10 -3.16 0.44
CA SER A 57 -12.87 -2.38 0.57
C SER A 57 -12.01 -2.55 -0.67
N TRP A 58 -11.85 -1.49 -1.48
CA TRP A 58 -11.01 -1.52 -2.67
C TRP A 58 -9.68 -0.82 -2.42
N PHE A 59 -8.57 -1.49 -2.72
CA PHE A 59 -7.25 -0.89 -2.82
C PHE A 59 -6.60 -1.29 -4.14
N LEU A 60 -5.85 -0.38 -4.75
CA LEU A 60 -5.23 -0.61 -6.06
C LEU A 60 -4.35 -1.88 -6.12
N HIS A 61 -3.69 -2.23 -5.02
CA HIS A 61 -2.84 -3.42 -4.94
C HIS A 61 -3.64 -4.74 -4.97
N TYR A 62 -4.95 -4.73 -4.71
CA TYR A 62 -5.80 -5.91 -4.84
C TYR A 62 -5.95 -6.37 -6.30
N ALA A 63 -5.69 -5.49 -7.28
CA ALA A 63 -5.61 -5.89 -8.68
C ALA A 63 -4.53 -6.96 -8.93
N ALA A 64 -3.51 -7.08 -8.06
CA ALA A 64 -2.52 -8.16 -8.16
C ALA A 64 -3.15 -9.56 -7.99
N LEU A 65 -4.30 -9.67 -7.34
CA LEU A 65 -4.99 -10.95 -7.15
C LEU A 65 -5.43 -11.58 -8.48
N SER A 66 -5.76 -10.78 -9.49
CA SER A 66 -6.14 -11.29 -10.81
C SER A 66 -4.96 -11.59 -11.72
N ALA A 67 -3.72 -11.28 -11.32
CA ALA A 67 -2.53 -11.42 -12.18
C ALA A 67 -2.28 -12.86 -12.63
N ALA A 68 -2.35 -13.84 -11.72
CA ALA A 68 -2.13 -15.25 -12.06
C ALA A 68 -3.24 -15.81 -12.99
N PRO A 69 -4.54 -15.62 -12.71
CA PRO A 69 -5.60 -15.98 -13.64
C PRO A 69 -5.46 -15.30 -15.01
N THR A 70 -5.08 -14.01 -15.06
CA THR A 70 -4.81 -13.30 -16.30
C THR A 70 -3.69 -13.94 -17.11
N ALA A 71 -2.59 -14.36 -16.46
CA ALA A 71 -1.49 -15.05 -17.13
C ALA A 71 -1.96 -16.38 -17.77
N LEU A 72 -2.82 -17.14 -17.09
CA LEU A 72 -3.40 -18.38 -17.64
C LEU A 72 -4.27 -18.12 -18.87
N VAL A 73 -5.13 -17.09 -18.82
CA VAL A 73 -5.99 -16.71 -19.96
C VAL A 73 -5.13 -16.32 -21.16
N LEU A 74 -4.14 -15.44 -20.97
CA LEU A 74 -3.27 -14.99 -22.05
C LEU A 74 -2.42 -16.13 -22.62
N GLY A 75 -1.90 -17.02 -21.77
CA GLY A 75 -1.15 -18.20 -22.21
C GLY A 75 -2.00 -19.17 -23.02
N ALA A 76 -3.22 -19.47 -22.58
CA ALA A 76 -4.15 -20.34 -23.30
C ALA A 76 -4.59 -19.72 -24.64
N ALA A 77 -4.84 -18.40 -24.67
CA ALA A 77 -5.15 -17.67 -25.90
C ALA A 77 -3.99 -17.72 -26.90
N ALA A 78 -2.76 -17.52 -26.43
CA ALA A 78 -1.55 -17.62 -27.25
C ALA A 78 -1.35 -19.05 -27.79
N GLY A 79 -1.54 -20.06 -26.95
CA GLY A 79 -1.49 -21.47 -27.35
C GLY A 79 -2.53 -21.79 -28.44
N TRP A 80 -3.77 -21.36 -28.25
CA TRP A 80 -4.84 -21.53 -29.24
C TRP A 80 -4.54 -20.85 -30.59
N LEU A 81 -3.93 -19.66 -30.54
CA LEU A 81 -3.56 -18.90 -31.73
C LEU A 81 -2.36 -19.53 -32.45
N SER A 82 -1.38 -20.06 -31.71
CA SER A 82 -0.16 -20.65 -32.26
C SER A 82 -0.43 -21.80 -33.24
N VAL A 83 -1.41 -22.65 -32.94
CA VAL A 83 -1.81 -23.77 -33.79
C VAL A 83 -2.54 -23.32 -35.07
N ARG A 84 -3.09 -22.10 -35.09
CA ARG A 84 -3.79 -21.52 -36.25
C ARG A 84 -2.90 -20.71 -37.17
N ILE A 85 -1.72 -20.32 -36.70
CA ILE A 85 -0.72 -19.64 -37.51
C ILE A 85 -0.11 -20.67 -38.46
N ARG A 86 -0.46 -20.59 -39.75
CA ARG A 86 0.01 -21.52 -40.79
C ARG A 86 1.49 -21.38 -41.13
N ARG A 87 2.11 -20.25 -40.78
CA ARG A 87 3.52 -19.96 -41.10
C ARG A 87 4.38 -19.99 -39.83
N PRO A 88 5.29 -20.96 -39.67
CA PRO A 88 6.07 -21.13 -38.44
C PRO A 88 6.93 -19.91 -38.13
N ILE A 89 7.45 -19.23 -39.16
CA ILE A 89 8.22 -17.98 -39.01
C ILE A 89 7.39 -16.88 -38.34
N THR A 90 6.10 -16.75 -38.69
CA THR A 90 5.23 -15.72 -38.09
C THR A 90 4.96 -16.03 -36.62
N ALA A 91 4.80 -17.31 -36.26
CA ALA A 91 4.63 -17.72 -34.87
C ALA A 91 5.90 -17.46 -34.04
N ILE A 92 7.08 -17.73 -34.61
CA ILE A 92 8.37 -17.43 -33.98
C ILE A 92 8.52 -15.93 -33.77
N ILE A 93 8.32 -15.11 -34.81
CA ILE A 93 8.42 -13.65 -34.70
C ILE A 93 7.44 -13.11 -33.65
N ALA A 94 6.18 -13.52 -33.68
CA ALA A 94 5.18 -13.08 -32.72
C ALA A 94 5.52 -13.50 -31.29
N GLY A 95 6.01 -14.74 -31.10
CA GLY A 95 6.47 -15.24 -29.80
C GLY A 95 7.68 -14.47 -29.28
N THR A 96 8.69 -14.24 -30.12
CA THR A 96 9.88 -13.45 -29.76
C THR A 96 9.52 -12.01 -29.42
N VAL A 97 8.62 -11.36 -30.19
CA VAL A 97 8.14 -10.01 -29.90
C VAL A 97 7.39 -9.97 -28.57
N ALA A 98 6.49 -10.93 -28.31
CA ALA A 98 5.75 -10.98 -27.05
C ALA A 98 6.68 -11.19 -25.85
N ILE A 99 7.64 -12.13 -25.93
CA ILE A 99 8.64 -12.36 -24.88
C ILE A 99 9.50 -11.11 -24.68
N GLY A 100 9.94 -10.47 -25.77
CA GLY A 100 10.70 -9.22 -25.72
C GLY A 100 9.94 -8.08 -25.03
N LEU A 101 8.66 -7.92 -25.32
CA LEU A 101 7.79 -6.92 -24.66
C LEU A 101 7.59 -7.23 -23.17
N ILE A 102 7.35 -8.49 -22.82
CA ILE A 102 7.21 -8.92 -21.41
C ILE A 102 8.52 -8.69 -20.66
N ALA A 103 9.66 -9.07 -21.23
CA ALA A 103 10.97 -8.86 -20.63
C ALA A 103 11.30 -7.38 -20.49
N ALA A 104 11.02 -6.57 -21.51
CA ALA A 104 11.22 -5.12 -21.47
C ALA A 104 10.35 -4.48 -20.37
N TYR A 105 9.05 -4.77 -20.34
CA TYR A 105 8.15 -4.26 -19.30
C TYR A 105 8.55 -4.75 -17.91
N GLY A 106 8.82 -6.05 -17.76
CA GLY A 106 9.27 -6.67 -16.52
C GLY A 106 10.55 -6.03 -16.00
N SER A 107 11.53 -5.78 -16.88
CA SER A 107 12.78 -5.10 -16.51
C SER A 107 12.54 -3.66 -16.04
N LEU A 108 11.65 -2.91 -16.69
CA LEU A 108 11.30 -1.55 -16.28
C LEU A 108 10.59 -1.51 -14.92
N VAL A 109 9.79 -2.53 -14.61
CA VAL A 109 9.10 -2.64 -13.32
C VAL A 109 10.05 -3.11 -12.23
N LEU A 110 10.84 -4.16 -12.49
CA LEU A 110 11.79 -4.74 -11.54
C LEU A 110 12.99 -3.82 -11.25
N ALA A 111 13.39 -2.99 -12.21
CA ALA A 111 14.44 -2.00 -12.02
C ALA A 111 14.00 -0.82 -11.15
N ARG A 112 12.70 -0.66 -10.86
CA ARG A 112 12.25 0.36 -9.91
C ARG A 112 12.50 -0.14 -8.49
N PRO A 113 13.38 0.53 -7.72
CA PRO A 113 13.56 0.18 -6.32
C PRO A 113 12.23 0.35 -5.58
N PHE A 114 11.73 -0.74 -5.00
CA PHE A 114 10.58 -0.70 -4.12
C PHE A 114 11.02 -0.31 -2.71
N GLY A 115 10.51 0.82 -2.25
CA GLY A 115 10.89 1.37 -0.94
C GLY A 115 12.30 1.93 -0.89
N ARG A 116 12.76 2.24 0.32
CA ARG A 116 14.13 2.65 0.64
C ARG A 116 14.56 1.89 1.89
N PRO A 117 15.85 1.57 2.04
CA PRO A 117 16.37 1.02 3.29
C PRO A 117 15.98 1.93 4.46
N PHE A 118 15.56 1.34 5.59
CA PHE A 118 15.25 2.11 6.78
C PHE A 118 16.56 2.65 7.39
N PRO A 119 16.66 3.93 7.75
CA PRO A 119 17.89 4.55 8.24
C PRO A 119 18.15 4.21 9.72
N ALA A 120 18.24 2.91 10.03
CA ALA A 120 18.37 2.41 11.40
C ALA A 120 19.65 2.92 12.06
N ALA A 121 20.79 2.88 11.36
CA ALA A 121 22.09 3.31 11.90
C ALA A 121 22.09 4.77 12.39
N GLN A 122 21.34 5.64 11.72
CA GLN A 122 21.25 7.07 12.07
C GLN A 122 20.25 7.34 13.20
N LEU A 123 19.18 6.54 13.29
CA LEU A 123 18.08 6.78 14.23
C LEU A 123 18.19 5.95 15.52
N GLN A 124 18.83 4.79 15.47
CA GLN A 124 18.93 3.85 16.60
C GLN A 124 19.60 4.46 17.83
N PRO A 125 20.71 5.22 17.74
CA PRO A 125 21.32 5.85 18.91
C PRO A 125 20.35 6.77 19.67
N ALA A 126 19.46 7.46 18.95
CA ALA A 126 18.50 8.39 19.54
C ALA A 126 17.37 7.69 20.31
N VAL A 127 16.98 6.47 19.92
CA VAL A 127 15.97 5.68 20.64
C VAL A 127 16.58 4.71 21.65
N ALA A 128 17.88 4.39 21.51
CA ALA A 128 18.60 3.52 22.44
C ALA A 128 18.67 4.15 23.84
N VAL A 129 18.83 5.48 23.91
CA VAL A 129 18.92 6.25 25.17
C VAL A 129 17.56 6.48 25.88
N SER A 130 16.44 6.10 25.25
CA SER A 130 15.11 6.16 25.86
C SER A 130 15.06 5.32 27.13
N LYS A 131 14.68 5.94 28.24
CA LYS A 131 14.60 5.29 29.55
C LYS A 131 13.23 4.65 29.77
N THR A 132 12.18 5.17 29.13
CA THR A 132 10.81 4.66 29.25
C THR A 132 10.40 3.90 27.98
N CYS A 133 9.45 4.46 27.24
CA CYS A 133 8.80 3.86 26.09
C CYS A 133 9.10 4.66 24.83
N VAL A 134 9.34 3.94 23.74
CA VAL A 134 9.45 4.53 22.39
C VAL A 134 8.12 4.33 21.66
N THR A 135 7.43 5.40 21.32
CA THR A 135 6.18 5.35 20.54
C THR A 135 6.46 5.62 19.06
N THR A 136 5.48 5.38 18.18
CA THR A 136 5.68 5.60 16.74
C THR A 136 4.36 5.74 15.98
N ASP A 137 4.36 6.40 14.82
CA ASP A 137 3.22 6.39 13.90
C ASP A 137 3.11 5.10 13.06
N ASP A 138 4.16 4.26 13.06
CA ASP A 138 4.18 2.94 12.41
C ASP A 138 5.06 1.93 13.20
N PRO A 139 4.48 0.84 13.73
CA PRO A 139 5.22 -0.11 14.58
C PRO A 139 6.38 -0.82 13.89
N ILE A 140 6.46 -0.82 12.55
CA ILE A 140 7.61 -1.40 11.84
C ILE A 140 8.93 -0.74 12.27
N SER A 141 8.91 0.56 12.57
CA SER A 141 10.10 1.26 13.06
C SER A 141 10.61 0.77 14.41
N LEU A 142 9.75 0.23 15.28
CA LEU A 142 10.20 -0.34 16.54
C LEU A 142 10.98 -1.65 16.31
N ILE A 143 10.66 -2.37 15.24
CA ILE A 143 11.37 -3.57 14.80
C ILE A 143 12.70 -3.16 14.16
N GLU A 144 12.66 -2.25 13.18
CA GLU A 144 13.86 -1.78 12.46
C GLU A 144 14.89 -1.12 13.38
N LEU A 145 14.46 -0.52 14.48
CA LEU A 145 15.34 0.09 15.49
C LEU A 145 15.72 -0.87 16.63
N ASP A 146 15.25 -2.12 16.60
CA ASP A 146 15.45 -3.13 17.64
C ASP A 146 15.01 -2.68 19.06
N VAL A 147 13.88 -1.98 19.14
CA VAL A 147 13.32 -1.50 20.43
C VAL A 147 11.99 -2.15 20.80
N LEU A 148 11.34 -2.87 19.88
CA LEU A 148 10.04 -3.51 20.12
C LEU A 148 10.07 -4.48 21.30
N ARG A 149 11.05 -5.40 21.32
CA ARG A 149 11.15 -6.41 22.40
C ARG A 149 11.33 -5.76 23.77
N ARG A 150 12.14 -4.69 23.84
CA ARG A 150 12.34 -3.90 25.06
C ARG A 150 11.06 -3.19 25.50
N ASN A 151 10.35 -2.56 24.57
CA ASN A 151 9.06 -1.92 24.85
C ASN A 151 8.06 -2.93 25.43
N LEU A 152 7.93 -4.11 24.82
CA LEU A 152 7.04 -5.17 25.31
C LEU A 152 7.40 -5.64 26.72
N ARG A 153 8.70 -5.87 27.00
CA ARG A 153 9.16 -6.23 28.36
C ARG A 153 8.87 -5.16 29.41
N ARG A 154 8.79 -3.90 29.00
CA ARG A 154 8.47 -2.75 29.87
C ARG A 154 6.98 -2.46 29.96
N ASN A 155 6.11 -3.30 29.37
CA ASN A 155 4.67 -3.07 29.27
C ASN A 155 4.32 -1.73 28.61
N CYS A 156 5.14 -1.27 27.66
CA CYS A 156 4.88 -0.04 26.93
C CYS A 156 3.64 -0.21 26.02
N PRO A 157 2.82 0.85 25.87
CA PRO A 157 1.72 0.84 24.90
C PRO A 157 2.24 0.57 23.48
N LEU A 158 1.55 -0.31 22.75
CA LEU A 158 1.83 -0.61 21.35
C LEU A 158 0.54 -0.48 20.54
N MET A 159 0.50 0.48 19.61
CA MET A 159 -0.58 0.54 18.62
C MET A 159 -0.15 -0.11 17.31
N VAL A 160 -0.63 -1.33 17.07
CA VAL A 160 -0.29 -2.13 15.88
C VAL A 160 -0.82 -1.47 14.60
N ASP A 161 -1.99 -0.85 14.65
CA ASP A 161 -2.53 -0.08 13.52
C ASP A 161 -3.18 1.21 14.02
N LEU A 162 -2.36 2.23 14.32
CA LEU A 162 -2.84 3.55 14.73
C LEU A 162 -3.84 4.14 13.71
N GLY A 163 -3.67 3.85 12.42
CA GLY A 163 -4.58 4.31 11.36
C GLY A 163 -5.95 3.62 11.40
N GLY A 164 -5.97 2.34 11.74
CA GLY A 164 -7.15 1.47 11.82
C GLY A 164 -8.14 1.89 12.89
N TYR A 165 -7.66 2.43 14.03
CA TYR A 165 -8.54 2.93 15.10
C TYR A 165 -9.54 3.98 14.64
N ASN A 166 -9.24 4.72 13.55
CA ASN A 166 -10.19 5.69 13.00
C ASN A 166 -11.52 5.05 12.55
N TYR A 167 -11.49 3.78 12.10
CA TYR A 167 -12.70 3.05 11.72
C TYR A 167 -13.49 2.61 12.96
N ALA A 168 -12.80 2.06 13.96
CA ALA A 168 -13.42 1.64 15.21
C ALA A 168 -14.07 2.80 15.99
N LEU A 169 -13.42 3.97 16.03
CA LEU A 169 -13.92 5.16 16.72
C LEU A 169 -15.18 5.79 16.09
N GLN A 170 -15.54 5.36 14.88
CA GLN A 170 -16.61 5.94 14.09
C GLN A 170 -17.77 4.98 13.81
N VAL A 171 -17.76 3.80 14.43
CA VAL A 171 -18.91 2.89 14.43
C VAL A 171 -20.14 3.64 14.98
N GLY A 172 -21.25 3.58 14.25
CA GLY A 172 -22.49 4.27 14.60
C GLY A 172 -22.52 5.78 14.29
N THR A 173 -21.46 6.35 13.69
CA THR A 173 -21.51 7.75 13.24
C THR A 173 -22.27 7.88 11.91
N PRO A 174 -23.15 8.89 11.71
CA PRO A 174 -23.93 9.03 10.47
C PRO A 174 -23.07 9.28 9.23
N ARG A 175 -21.87 9.81 9.41
CA ARG A 175 -20.95 10.14 8.32
C ARG A 175 -19.53 9.81 8.73
N PHE A 176 -18.82 9.09 7.86
CA PHE A 176 -17.40 8.83 8.04
C PHE A 176 -16.57 10.10 7.83
N HIS A 177 -15.75 10.43 8.82
CA HIS A 177 -14.73 11.46 8.77
C HIS A 177 -13.36 10.84 8.49
N SER A 178 -12.61 11.47 7.58
CA SER A 178 -11.20 11.13 7.41
C SER A 178 -10.43 11.42 8.70
N ARG A 179 -9.31 10.71 8.92
CA ARG A 179 -8.44 10.89 10.10
C ARG A 179 -8.16 12.37 10.40
N ALA A 180 -7.77 13.14 9.38
CA ALA A 180 -7.45 14.56 9.50
C ALA A 180 -8.63 15.44 9.98
N LYS A 181 -9.87 14.96 9.86
CA LYS A 181 -11.11 15.64 10.26
C LYS A 181 -11.79 14.99 11.46
N SER A 182 -11.22 13.94 12.05
CA SER A 182 -11.78 13.19 13.18
C SER A 182 -11.12 13.63 14.49
N PRO A 183 -11.77 14.45 15.34
CA PRO A 183 -11.19 14.92 16.60
C PRO A 183 -10.81 13.76 17.53
N LYS A 184 -11.67 12.72 17.60
CA LYS A 184 -11.42 11.51 18.39
C LYS A 184 -10.11 10.83 17.99
N TRP A 185 -9.86 10.69 16.68
CA TRP A 185 -8.63 10.08 16.20
C TRP A 185 -7.41 10.99 16.41
N GLN A 186 -7.54 12.32 16.25
CA GLN A 186 -6.43 13.25 16.51
C GLN A 186 -5.98 13.18 17.97
N ASN A 187 -6.93 13.14 18.91
CA ASN A 187 -6.63 13.00 20.34
C ASN A 187 -5.99 11.65 20.64
N LEU A 188 -6.58 10.54 20.18
CA LEU A 188 -6.01 9.20 20.37
C LEU A 188 -4.55 9.12 19.85
N ALA A 189 -4.29 9.68 18.67
CA ALA A 189 -2.96 9.68 18.09
C ALA A 189 -1.98 10.51 18.91
N LEU A 190 -2.37 11.71 19.37
CA LEU A 190 -1.53 12.53 20.23
C LEU A 190 -1.26 11.85 21.57
N ASP A 191 -2.30 11.36 22.24
CA ASP A 191 -2.21 10.71 23.55
C ASP A 191 -1.23 9.53 23.51
N TYR A 192 -1.36 8.67 22.49
CA TYR A 192 -0.43 7.57 22.28
C TYR A 192 0.99 8.05 22.00
N LEU A 193 1.19 8.98 21.06
CA LEU A 193 2.52 9.45 20.70
C LEU A 193 3.21 10.17 21.87
N THR A 194 2.45 10.84 22.74
CA THR A 194 2.96 11.49 23.96
C THR A 194 3.16 10.56 25.15
N SER A 195 2.66 9.32 25.10
CA SER A 195 2.81 8.36 26.20
C SER A 195 4.24 7.82 26.38
N GLY A 196 5.11 8.00 25.37
CA GLY A 196 6.53 7.68 25.42
C GLY A 196 7.42 8.88 25.69
N ASP A 197 8.64 8.66 26.18
CA ASP A 197 9.65 9.73 26.29
C ASP A 197 10.28 10.09 24.93
N THR A 198 10.12 9.20 23.95
CA THR A 198 10.65 9.32 22.60
C THR A 198 9.64 8.79 21.60
N THR A 199 9.50 9.44 20.45
CA THR A 199 8.57 9.04 19.40
C THR A 199 9.23 9.07 18.03
N VAL A 200 8.97 8.05 17.21
CA VAL A 200 9.45 7.94 15.83
C VAL A 200 8.32 8.32 14.88
N LEU A 201 8.59 9.24 13.95
CA LEU A 201 7.56 9.86 13.13
C LEU A 201 7.99 10.01 11.68
N GLY A 202 7.01 10.09 10.78
CA GLY A 202 7.22 10.40 9.38
C GLY A 202 7.11 9.19 8.46
N ILE A 203 6.70 8.04 9.00
CA ILE A 203 6.53 6.81 8.22
C ILE A 203 5.15 6.82 7.57
N ARG A 204 4.11 7.12 8.35
CA ARG A 204 2.73 6.89 7.92
C ARG A 204 1.87 8.15 7.90
N PHE A 205 2.07 9.07 8.84
CA PHE A 205 1.19 10.23 8.97
C PHE A 205 1.90 11.57 8.78
N ARG A 206 1.23 12.47 8.07
CA ARG A 206 1.64 13.85 7.80
C ARG A 206 0.43 14.77 7.74
N GLN A 207 0.66 16.07 7.63
CA GLN A 207 -0.43 17.04 7.48
C GLN A 207 -1.32 16.69 6.28
N GLY A 208 -2.63 16.60 6.50
CA GLY A 208 -3.61 16.25 5.47
C GLY A 208 -3.71 14.74 5.17
N TYR A 209 -2.76 13.93 5.65
CA TYR A 209 -2.73 12.48 5.51
C TYR A 209 -2.53 11.84 6.88
N GLY A 210 -3.62 11.66 7.62
CA GLY A 210 -3.60 11.31 9.04
C GLY A 210 -3.79 12.55 9.91
N TYR A 211 -2.76 13.37 10.07
CA TYR A 211 -2.81 14.53 10.97
C TYR A 211 -3.60 15.71 10.41
N SER A 212 -4.37 16.37 11.28
CA SER A 212 -4.92 17.70 11.01
C SER A 212 -3.79 18.74 10.94
N ARG A 213 -4.10 19.98 10.52
CA ARG A 213 -3.12 21.07 10.52
C ARG A 213 -2.60 21.37 11.94
N THR A 214 -3.48 21.33 12.94
CA THR A 214 -3.15 21.59 14.35
C THR A 214 -2.27 20.50 14.93
N THR A 215 -2.65 19.23 14.76
CA THR A 215 -1.86 18.08 15.21
C THR A 215 -0.50 18.02 14.54
N ALA A 216 -0.44 18.25 13.22
CA ALA A 216 0.84 18.28 12.50
C ALA A 216 1.74 19.42 13.00
N ALA A 217 1.19 20.60 13.31
CA ALA A 217 1.95 21.69 13.90
C ALA A 217 2.50 21.31 15.29
N ARG A 218 1.69 20.68 16.13
CA ARG A 218 2.10 20.20 17.46
C ARG A 218 3.21 19.15 17.38
N VAL A 219 3.04 18.13 16.56
CA VAL A 219 4.05 17.08 16.37
C VAL A 219 5.36 17.67 15.83
N ARG A 220 5.29 18.66 14.93
CA ARG A 220 6.47 19.36 14.40
C ARG A 220 7.17 20.23 15.44
N SER A 221 6.47 20.73 16.46
CA SER A 221 7.06 21.56 17.51
C SER A 221 7.83 20.76 18.56
N TRP A 222 7.69 19.43 18.59
CA TRP A 222 8.46 18.58 19.50
C TRP A 222 9.95 18.59 19.16
N PRO A 223 10.85 18.70 20.15
CA PRO A 223 12.30 18.67 19.94
C PRO A 223 12.72 17.45 19.12
N VAL A 224 13.60 17.68 18.13
CA VAL A 224 14.16 16.63 17.29
C VAL A 224 15.42 16.10 17.97
N VAL A 225 15.47 14.80 18.21
CA VAL A 225 16.64 14.10 18.76
C VAL A 225 17.52 13.58 17.64
N ALA A 226 16.90 13.02 16.59
CA ALA A 226 17.59 12.61 15.36
C ALA A 226 16.65 12.70 14.15
N ARG A 227 17.22 12.80 12.95
CA ARG A 227 16.49 12.86 11.68
C ARG A 227 17.30 12.19 10.58
N ALA A 228 16.64 11.39 9.76
CA ALA A 228 17.22 10.77 8.56
C ALA A 228 16.11 10.47 7.55
N ASP A 229 16.34 10.72 6.26
CA ASP A 229 15.45 10.36 5.14
C ASP A 229 13.97 10.71 5.32
N GLY A 230 13.69 11.88 5.92
CA GLY A 230 12.32 12.36 6.18
C GLY A 230 11.66 11.80 7.44
N LEU A 231 12.31 10.85 8.11
CA LEU A 231 11.92 10.34 9.43
C LEU A 231 12.54 11.18 10.54
N ALA A 232 11.85 11.30 11.67
CA ALA A 232 12.34 12.01 12.83
C ALA A 232 12.08 11.24 14.12
N VAL A 233 13.11 11.14 14.96
CA VAL A 233 12.99 10.78 16.37
C VAL A 233 12.82 12.08 17.14
N ARG A 234 11.74 12.19 17.91
CA ARG A 234 11.39 13.39 18.66
C ARG A 234 11.12 13.08 20.12
N ARG A 235 11.28 14.09 20.97
CA ARG A 235 10.84 14.04 22.37
C ARG A 235 9.46 14.68 22.48
N PRO A 236 8.39 13.92 22.75
CA PRO A 236 7.06 14.51 22.90
C PRO A 236 7.03 15.53 24.04
N ILE A 237 6.29 16.62 23.84
CA ILE A 237 5.96 17.56 24.91
C ILE A 237 4.55 17.21 25.39
N PRO A 238 4.37 16.77 26.65
CA PRO A 238 3.07 16.47 27.22
C PRO A 238 2.08 17.61 27.01
N MET A 239 0.79 17.30 26.92
CA MET A 239 -0.22 18.33 26.96
C MET A 239 -0.31 18.87 28.40
N ASP A 240 -0.13 20.17 28.60
CA ASP A 240 -0.53 20.80 29.85
C ASP A 240 -2.05 20.59 29.97
N LEU A 241 -2.48 19.81 30.94
CA LEU A 241 -3.89 19.54 31.22
C LEU A 241 -4.66 20.76 31.77
N ASN A 242 -4.07 21.96 31.75
CA ASN A 242 -4.59 23.18 32.36
C ASN A 242 -4.75 24.34 31.35
N ARG A 243 -5.45 24.12 30.23
CA ARG A 243 -6.10 25.20 29.46
C ARG A 243 -7.43 24.74 28.87
#